data_AF-A0A3E3AJU7-F1
#
_entry.id   AF-A0A3E3AJU7-F1
#
_cell.length_a   1.000
_cell.length_b   1.000
_cell.length_c   1.000
_cell.angle_alpha   90.00
_cell.angle_beta   90.00
_cell.angle_gamma   90.00
#
_symmetry.space_group_name_H-M   'P 1'
#
loop_
_entity.id
_entity.type
_entity.pdbx_description
1 polymer ?
#
loop_
_entity_poly.entity_id
_entity_poly.type
_entity_poly.pdbx_seq_one_letter_code
_entity_poly.pdbx_strand_id
1 'polypeptide(L)'
;MNEKGKAAHSNYVRSVYLQIVALALIMHLIYLCIFYLLNFNFLVVYNLFSVIFYGIMLVIINKGYYRTAVLSVHLEVITFVGITVFTLGWESGFPLYLLAMVSLVYFWPFKNSRWAYLCAIIEVFIYIIIRIISSTQDAPIYIISDKNIILTLSIFNAVCCFIVMIYSVFISDVSSKAIDKLNENLQEIADNDQLTGLRTRHYLFDSLNSSPNLDCNIVIGDIDDYKIINDTYGHLCGDYVLHSLANLMKDKIPDDIDICRWGGEEFVFLCFNTNKEELTYVIERFNNLLRQHSFIYEGNVIKITMTFGISDTMKAKHLNTMIKCADDRLYKGKRCGKDQIIVDDKK
;
A
#
# COMPACT_ATOMS: atom_id res chain seq x y z
N MET A 1 -3.13 9.45 5.09
CA MET A 1 -1.81 9.08 5.65
C MET A 1 -1.40 10.13 6.68
N ASN A 2 -1.31 9.75 7.97
CA ASN A 2 -0.90 10.67 9.04
C ASN A 2 0.57 11.12 8.86
N GLU A 3 0.99 12.20 9.53
CA GLU A 3 2.36 12.74 9.40
C GLU A 3 3.44 11.73 9.77
N LYS A 4 3.17 10.86 10.76
CA LYS A 4 4.08 9.78 11.17
C LYS A 4 4.33 8.77 10.04
N GLY A 5 3.31 8.41 9.27
CA GLY A 5 3.40 7.51 8.13
C GLY A 5 4.18 8.13 6.96
N LYS A 6 3.99 9.43 6.70
CA LYS A 6 4.77 10.17 5.70
C LYS A 6 6.25 10.23 6.06
N ALA A 7 6.56 10.47 7.34
CA ALA A 7 7.93 10.46 7.84
C ALA A 7 8.57 9.06 7.75
N ALA A 8 7.85 8.01 8.14
CA ALA A 8 8.35 6.64 8.07
C ALA A 8 8.64 6.19 6.62
N HIS A 9 7.72 6.49 5.69
CA HIS A 9 7.93 6.18 4.27
C HIS A 9 9.12 6.97 3.68
N SER A 10 9.22 8.27 3.99
CA SER A 10 10.36 9.09 3.55
C SER A 10 11.69 8.58 4.11
N ASN A 11 11.71 8.08 5.35
CA ASN A 11 12.91 7.52 5.97
C ASN A 11 13.31 6.19 5.31
N TYR A 12 12.33 5.33 4.99
CA TYR A 12 12.59 4.08 4.29
C TYR A 12 13.19 4.33 2.91
N VAL A 13 12.56 5.20 2.10
CA VAL A 13 13.06 5.56 0.77
C VAL A 13 14.49 6.10 0.84
N ARG A 14 14.76 7.01 1.78
CA ARG A 14 16.12 7.53 2.02
C ARG A 14 17.11 6.41 2.36
N SER A 15 16.72 5.48 3.24
CA SER A 15 17.57 4.34 3.64
C SER A 15 17.95 3.49 2.44
N VAL A 16 17.00 3.17 1.56
CA VAL A 16 17.26 2.35 0.37
C VAL A 16 18.28 3.02 -0.56
N TYR A 17 18.09 4.30 -0.91
CA TYR A 17 19.04 5.01 -1.77
C TYR A 17 20.43 5.14 -1.13
N LEU A 18 20.50 5.38 0.18
CA LEU A 18 21.78 5.43 0.90
C LEU A 18 22.51 4.08 0.85
N GLN A 19 21.80 2.96 1.01
CA GLN A 19 22.39 1.64 0.96
C GLN A 19 22.93 1.30 -0.45
N ILE A 20 22.19 1.64 -1.51
CA ILE A 20 22.64 1.43 -2.89
C ILE A 20 23.91 2.23 -3.18
N VAL A 21 23.95 3.52 -2.82
CA VAL A 21 25.13 4.38 -3.04
C VAL A 21 26.30 3.98 -2.14
N ALA A 22 26.04 3.53 -0.90
CA ALA A 22 27.08 3.01 -0.02
C ALA A 22 27.70 1.71 -0.57
N LEU A 23 26.89 0.83 -1.16
CA LEU A 23 27.39 -0.38 -1.83
C LEU A 23 28.34 -0.03 -2.97
N ALA A 24 27.97 0.94 -3.81
CA ALA A 24 28.85 1.44 -4.87
C ALA A 24 30.14 2.07 -4.31
N LEU A 25 30.06 2.88 -3.25
CA LEU A 25 31.24 3.43 -2.58
C LEU A 25 32.20 2.34 -2.09
N ILE A 26 31.67 1.32 -1.42
CA ILE A 26 32.47 0.17 -0.94
C ILE A 26 33.13 -0.54 -2.12
N MET A 27 32.41 -0.75 -3.21
CA MET A 27 32.95 -1.32 -4.44
C MET A 27 34.11 -0.50 -5.02
N HIS A 28 33.96 0.83 -5.11
CA HIS A 28 35.05 1.70 -5.59
C HIS A 28 36.26 1.69 -4.63
N LEU A 29 36.06 1.61 -3.31
CA LEU A 29 37.17 1.43 -2.37
C LEU A 29 37.92 0.11 -2.59
N ILE A 30 37.20 -0.99 -2.87
CA ILE A 30 37.81 -2.28 -3.21
C ILE A 30 38.60 -2.18 -4.51
N TYR A 31 38.03 -1.54 -5.55
CA TYR A 31 38.74 -1.33 -6.82
C TYR A 31 39.98 -0.47 -6.68
N LEU A 32 39.99 0.50 -5.76
CA LEU A 32 41.15 1.34 -5.53
C LEU A 32 42.33 0.49 -5.06
N CYS A 33 42.07 -0.45 -4.15
CA CYS A 33 43.06 -1.43 -3.69
C CYS A 33 43.49 -2.37 -4.82
N ILE A 34 42.55 -2.93 -5.60
CA ILE A 34 42.86 -3.84 -6.71
C ILE A 34 43.73 -3.14 -7.76
N PHE A 35 43.34 -1.94 -8.21
CA PHE A 35 44.08 -1.19 -9.22
C PHE A 35 45.46 -0.77 -8.74
N TYR A 36 45.62 -0.45 -7.45
CA TYR A 36 46.91 -0.16 -6.86
C TYR A 36 47.82 -1.40 -6.84
N LEU A 37 47.31 -2.55 -6.38
CA LEU A 37 48.06 -3.81 -6.32
C LEU A 37 48.50 -4.30 -7.70
N LEU A 38 47.68 -4.07 -8.73
CA LEU A 38 47.97 -4.44 -10.12
C LEU A 38 48.75 -3.36 -10.90
N ASN A 39 49.14 -2.25 -10.25
CA ASN A 39 49.87 -1.13 -10.85
C ASN A 39 49.14 -0.42 -12.01
N PHE A 40 47.80 -0.37 -11.98
CA PHE A 40 47.00 0.36 -12.97
C PHE A 40 46.85 1.85 -12.58
N ASN A 41 47.96 2.59 -12.64
CA ASN A 41 48.05 3.98 -12.14
C ASN A 41 46.96 4.92 -12.67
N PHE A 42 46.60 4.82 -13.95
CA PHE A 42 45.55 5.67 -14.53
C PHE A 42 44.18 5.38 -13.89
N LEU A 43 43.87 4.10 -13.66
CA LEU A 43 42.62 3.69 -13.03
C LEU A 43 42.58 4.01 -11.54
N VAL A 44 43.73 3.99 -10.84
CA VAL A 44 43.82 4.46 -9.44
C VAL A 44 43.39 5.92 -9.35
N VAL A 45 43.93 6.79 -10.20
CA VAL A 45 43.59 8.21 -10.21
C VAL A 45 42.12 8.43 -10.56
N TYR A 46 41.61 7.78 -11.60
CA TYR A 46 40.19 7.85 -11.95
C TYR A 46 39.31 7.42 -10.76
N ASN A 47 39.64 6.30 -10.13
CA ASN A 47 38.81 5.70 -9.11
C ASN A 47 38.82 6.50 -7.79
N LEU A 48 39.87 7.29 -7.51
CA LEU A 48 39.84 8.29 -6.43
C LEU A 48 38.73 9.33 -6.65
N PHE A 49 38.52 9.77 -7.90
CA PHE A 49 37.40 10.65 -8.22
C PHE A 49 36.06 9.96 -8.00
N SER A 50 35.91 8.68 -8.38
CA SER A 50 34.68 7.91 -8.12
C SER A 50 34.40 7.79 -6.61
N VAL A 51 35.40 7.51 -5.77
CA VAL A 51 35.23 7.46 -4.31
C VAL A 51 34.71 8.80 -3.76
N ILE A 52 35.29 9.92 -4.19
CA ILE A 52 34.82 11.26 -3.80
C ILE A 52 33.38 11.50 -4.31
N PHE A 53 33.10 11.14 -5.56
CA PHE A 53 31.79 11.26 -6.17
C PHE A 53 30.70 10.53 -5.38
N TYR A 54 30.90 9.25 -5.03
CA TYR A 54 29.94 8.50 -4.23
C TYR A 54 29.80 9.05 -2.80
N GLY A 55 30.88 9.56 -2.21
CA GLY A 55 30.81 10.32 -0.95
C GLY A 55 29.91 11.54 -1.03
N ILE A 56 29.98 12.31 -2.13
CA ILE A 56 29.09 13.45 -2.39
C ILE A 56 27.64 12.96 -2.62
N MET A 57 27.43 11.86 -3.34
CA MET A 57 26.09 11.31 -3.56
C MET A 57 25.38 10.92 -2.25
N LEU A 58 26.11 10.38 -1.27
CA LEU A 58 25.55 10.11 0.07
C LEU A 58 24.99 11.39 0.71
N VAL A 59 25.71 12.50 0.62
CA VAL A 59 25.27 13.81 1.13
C VAL A 59 24.05 14.34 0.37
N ILE A 60 24.04 14.20 -0.97
CA ILE A 60 22.93 14.63 -1.82
C ILE A 60 21.64 13.86 -1.50
N ILE A 61 21.74 12.54 -1.30
CA ILE A 61 20.62 11.69 -0.89
C ILE A 61 20.15 12.07 0.52
N ASN A 62 21.07 12.38 1.42
CA ASN A 62 20.76 12.83 2.78
C ASN A 62 19.94 14.13 2.79
N LYS A 63 20.14 14.99 1.79
CA LYS A 63 19.39 16.23 1.55
C LYS A 63 18.08 16.02 0.76
N GLY A 64 17.76 14.79 0.36
CA GLY A 64 16.51 14.44 -0.35
C GLY A 64 16.55 14.61 -1.87
N TYR A 65 17.71 14.88 -2.47
CA TYR A 65 17.85 15.10 -3.92
C TYR A 65 18.06 13.77 -4.68
N TYR A 66 17.10 12.84 -4.58
CA TYR A 66 17.21 11.49 -5.15
C TYR A 66 17.37 11.45 -6.67
N ARG A 67 16.64 12.32 -7.39
CA ARG A 67 16.66 12.38 -8.87
C ARG A 67 18.05 12.70 -9.41
N THR A 68 18.68 13.72 -8.83
CA THR A 68 20.03 14.13 -9.20
C THR A 68 21.04 13.03 -8.88
N ALA A 69 20.93 12.40 -7.71
CA ALA A 69 21.82 11.33 -7.32
C ALA A 69 21.74 10.13 -8.26
N VAL A 70 20.54 9.61 -8.53
CA VAL A 70 20.35 8.43 -9.39
C VAL A 70 20.85 8.68 -10.81
N LEU A 71 20.44 9.80 -11.44
CA LEU A 71 20.92 10.12 -12.79
C LEU A 71 22.46 10.26 -12.86
N SER A 72 23.06 10.88 -11.84
CA SER A 72 24.52 11.03 -11.79
C SER A 72 25.22 9.69 -11.63
N VAL A 73 24.68 8.77 -10.82
CA VAL A 73 25.22 7.43 -10.62
C VAL A 73 25.17 6.61 -11.91
N HIS A 74 24.06 6.66 -12.67
CA HIS A 74 23.98 5.99 -13.97
C HIS A 74 25.06 6.51 -14.94
N LEU A 75 25.24 7.83 -15.02
CA LEU A 75 26.28 8.43 -15.86
C LEU A 75 27.69 8.03 -15.42
N GLU A 76 27.95 7.98 -14.12
CA GLU A 76 29.24 7.57 -13.57
C GLU A 76 29.54 6.11 -13.90
N VAL A 77 28.58 5.20 -13.75
CA VAL A 77 28.79 3.78 -14.07
C VAL A 77 28.99 3.54 -15.56
N ILE A 78 28.24 4.23 -16.42
CA ILE A 78 28.48 4.19 -17.88
C ILE A 78 29.91 4.63 -18.20
N THR A 79 30.36 5.72 -17.59
CA THR A 79 31.71 6.28 -17.80
C THR A 79 32.79 5.34 -17.27
N PHE A 80 32.61 4.81 -16.06
CA PHE A 80 33.52 3.88 -15.41
C PHE A 80 33.67 2.58 -16.21
N VAL A 81 32.57 2.00 -16.67
CA VAL A 81 32.58 0.80 -17.52
C VAL A 81 33.29 1.08 -18.84
N GLY A 82 33.00 2.21 -19.49
CA GLY A 82 33.68 2.59 -20.74
C GLY A 82 35.19 2.71 -20.57
N ILE A 83 35.64 3.39 -19.52
CA ILE A 83 37.06 3.60 -19.24
C ILE A 83 37.76 2.29 -18.88
N THR A 84 37.16 1.46 -18.03
CA THR A 84 37.75 0.18 -17.61
C THR A 84 37.83 -0.81 -18.78
N VAL A 85 36.83 -0.87 -19.66
CA VAL A 85 36.89 -1.71 -20.86
C VAL A 85 37.95 -1.21 -21.84
N PHE A 86 38.05 0.10 -22.06
CA PHE A 86 39.08 0.67 -22.93
C PHE A 86 40.50 0.41 -22.44
N THR A 87 40.70 0.39 -21.11
CA THR A 87 42.01 0.25 -20.47
C THR A 87 42.41 -1.20 -20.18
N LEU A 88 41.48 -2.06 -19.78
CA LEU A 88 41.71 -3.46 -19.35
C LEU A 88 41.16 -4.50 -20.33
N GLY A 89 40.33 -4.09 -21.28
CA GLY A 89 39.66 -4.96 -22.24
C GLY A 89 38.33 -5.54 -21.74
N TRP A 90 37.51 -6.01 -22.68
CA TRP A 90 36.19 -6.60 -22.41
C TRP A 90 36.22 -7.78 -21.42
N GLU A 91 37.24 -8.64 -21.54
CA GLU A 91 37.36 -9.88 -20.77
C GLU A 91 37.55 -9.67 -19.26
N SER A 92 37.80 -8.42 -18.84
CA SER A 92 37.85 -8.03 -17.42
C SER A 92 36.50 -8.13 -16.70
N GLY A 93 35.38 -8.21 -17.42
CA GLY A 93 34.04 -8.39 -16.83
C GLY A 93 33.36 -7.12 -16.31
N PHE A 94 33.97 -5.93 -16.44
CA PHE A 94 33.32 -4.66 -16.09
C PHE A 94 32.03 -4.35 -16.86
N PRO A 95 31.83 -4.76 -18.14
CA PRO A 95 30.55 -4.55 -18.83
C PRO A 95 29.31 -5.10 -18.09
N LEU A 96 29.49 -6.10 -17.22
CA LEU A 96 28.40 -6.69 -16.45
C LEU A 96 27.70 -5.68 -15.52
N TYR A 97 28.38 -4.59 -15.12
CA TYR A 97 27.76 -3.55 -14.30
C TYR A 97 26.63 -2.80 -15.01
N LEU A 98 26.69 -2.68 -16.35
CA LEU A 98 25.58 -2.10 -17.12
C LEU A 98 24.34 -3.01 -17.06
N LEU A 99 24.53 -4.33 -17.06
CA LEU A 99 23.43 -5.28 -16.89
C LEU A 99 22.90 -5.29 -15.45
N ALA A 100 23.77 -5.14 -14.46
CA ALA A 100 23.36 -5.02 -13.06
C ALA A 100 22.52 -3.76 -12.81
N MET A 101 22.86 -2.64 -13.47
CA MET A 101 22.10 -1.38 -13.40
C MET A 101 20.67 -1.50 -13.92
N VAL A 102 20.42 -2.34 -14.93
CA VAL A 102 19.06 -2.63 -15.42
C VAL A 102 18.17 -3.20 -14.31
N SER A 103 18.73 -3.92 -13.33
CA SER A 103 17.94 -4.43 -12.20
C SER A 103 17.50 -3.35 -11.22
N LEU A 104 18.14 -2.17 -11.23
CA LEU A 104 17.83 -1.04 -10.35
C LEU A 104 16.72 -0.13 -10.90
N VAL A 105 16.12 -0.47 -12.04
CA VAL A 105 14.98 0.24 -12.66
C VAL A 105 13.80 0.43 -11.71
N TYR A 106 13.62 -0.48 -10.75
CA TYR A 106 12.56 -0.36 -9.73
C TYR A 106 12.78 0.83 -8.78
N PHE A 107 14.03 1.28 -8.60
CA PHE A 107 14.41 2.40 -7.72
C PHE A 107 14.43 3.73 -8.47
N TRP A 108 13.55 3.90 -9.45
CA TRP A 108 13.48 5.11 -10.25
C TRP A 108 12.79 6.26 -9.47
N PRO A 109 13.46 7.42 -9.26
CA PRO A 109 12.96 8.49 -8.38
C PRO A 109 11.94 9.44 -9.05
N PHE A 110 11.54 9.18 -10.29
CA PHE A 110 10.58 10.03 -11.02
C PHE A 110 9.19 9.41 -11.02
N LYS A 111 8.17 10.27 -11.03
CA LYS A 111 6.76 9.88 -10.99
C LYS A 111 6.35 8.96 -12.14
N ASN A 112 6.99 9.07 -13.30
CA ASN A 112 6.68 8.26 -14.47
C ASN A 112 7.74 7.16 -14.66
N SER A 113 7.37 5.92 -14.35
CA SER A 113 8.24 4.75 -14.43
C SER A 113 8.65 4.38 -15.86
N ARG A 114 7.99 4.92 -16.90
CA ARG A 114 8.37 4.66 -18.30
C ARG A 114 9.80 5.11 -18.62
N TRP A 115 10.25 6.20 -17.98
CA TRP A 115 11.62 6.69 -18.16
C TRP A 115 12.67 5.74 -17.60
N ALA A 116 12.32 4.95 -16.58
CA ALA A 116 13.21 3.94 -16.03
C ALA A 116 13.52 2.84 -17.05
N TYR A 117 12.48 2.33 -17.73
CA TYR A 117 12.65 1.32 -18.79
C TYR A 117 13.42 1.89 -19.99
N LEU A 118 13.20 3.16 -20.34
CA LEU A 118 13.99 3.79 -21.41
C LEU A 118 15.47 3.87 -21.04
N CYS A 119 15.80 4.26 -19.81
CA CYS A 119 17.19 4.27 -19.32
C CYS A 119 17.81 2.86 -19.37
N ALA A 120 17.08 1.83 -18.94
CA ALA A 120 17.55 0.45 -19.02
C ALA A 120 17.85 0.01 -20.46
N ILE A 121 16.96 0.34 -21.40
CA ILE A 121 17.16 0.06 -22.83
C ILE A 121 18.42 0.77 -23.34
N ILE A 122 18.62 2.04 -22.97
CA ILE A 122 19.81 2.81 -23.33
C ILE A 122 21.08 2.13 -22.79
N GLU A 123 21.08 1.66 -21.54
CA GLU A 123 22.23 0.94 -20.95
C GLU A 123 22.55 -0.37 -21.69
N VAL A 124 21.54 -1.12 -22.11
CA VAL A 124 21.72 -2.32 -22.92
C VAL A 124 22.30 -1.97 -24.30
N PHE A 125 21.85 -0.88 -24.92
CA PHE A 125 22.46 -0.41 -26.18
C PHE A 125 23.92 0.01 -25.98
N ILE A 126 24.24 0.72 -24.89
CA ILE A 126 25.62 1.09 -24.55
C ILE A 126 26.48 -0.15 -24.35
N TYR A 127 25.97 -1.17 -23.66
CA TYR A 127 26.66 -2.45 -23.50
C TYR A 127 27.01 -3.09 -24.86
N ILE A 128 26.06 -3.12 -25.80
CA ILE A 128 26.27 -3.63 -27.16
C ILE A 128 27.31 -2.79 -27.92
N ILE A 129 27.22 -1.46 -27.82
CA ILE A 129 28.17 -0.54 -28.48
C ILE A 129 29.58 -0.77 -27.94
N ILE A 130 29.76 -0.85 -26.63
CA ILE A 130 31.04 -1.13 -25.99
C ILE A 130 31.58 -2.49 -26.44
N ARG A 131 30.73 -3.52 -26.61
CA ARG A 131 31.14 -4.82 -27.14
C ARG A 131 31.69 -4.71 -28.56
N ILE A 132 30.99 -3.99 -29.45
CA ILE A 132 31.40 -3.81 -30.84
C ILE A 132 32.74 -3.06 -30.89
N ILE A 133 32.85 -1.93 -30.18
CA ILE A 133 34.08 -1.12 -30.14
C ILE A 133 35.26 -1.94 -29.58
N SER A 134 35.04 -2.68 -28.49
CA SER A 134 36.10 -3.50 -27.90
C SER A 134 36.53 -4.66 -28.81
N SER A 135 35.68 -5.11 -29.73
CA SER A 135 36.03 -6.17 -30.69
C SER A 135 36.87 -5.67 -31.86
N THR A 136 36.82 -4.36 -32.15
CA THR A 136 37.63 -3.72 -33.21
C THR A 136 38.89 -3.04 -32.67
N GLN A 137 39.07 -2.98 -31.35
CA GLN A 137 40.26 -2.43 -30.71
C GLN A 137 41.43 -3.42 -30.81
N ASP A 138 42.59 -2.96 -31.30
CA ASP A 138 43.78 -3.81 -31.49
C ASP A 138 44.29 -4.41 -30.17
N ALA A 139 44.41 -3.60 -29.11
CA ALA A 139 44.79 -4.05 -27.77
C ALA A 139 44.35 -3.04 -26.67
N PRO A 140 44.07 -3.51 -25.44
CA PRO A 140 43.86 -2.63 -24.30
C PRO A 140 45.17 -1.91 -23.88
N ILE A 141 45.05 -0.76 -23.21
CA ILE A 141 46.20 0.03 -22.73
C ILE A 141 47.09 -0.79 -21.78
N TYR A 142 46.47 -1.53 -20.85
CA TYR A 142 47.17 -2.43 -19.95
C TYR A 142 47.16 -3.84 -20.52
N ILE A 143 48.33 -4.31 -20.95
CA ILE A 143 48.51 -5.69 -21.41
C ILE A 143 48.71 -6.57 -20.17
N ILE A 144 47.65 -7.26 -19.75
CA ILE A 144 47.70 -8.21 -18.65
C ILE A 144 48.14 -9.57 -19.23
N SER A 145 49.43 -9.89 -19.07
CA SER A 145 50.02 -11.12 -19.61
C SER A 145 49.50 -12.39 -18.94
N ASP A 146 49.14 -12.31 -17.65
CA ASP A 146 48.62 -13.46 -16.91
C ASP A 146 47.09 -13.56 -17.04
N LYS A 147 46.66 -14.58 -17.78
CA LYS A 147 45.23 -14.89 -17.97
C LYS A 147 44.50 -15.16 -16.66
N ASN A 148 45.18 -15.65 -15.63
CA ASN A 148 44.56 -15.91 -14.32
C ASN A 148 44.13 -14.61 -13.63
N ILE A 149 44.86 -13.50 -13.83
CA ILE A 149 44.50 -12.20 -13.25
C ILE A 149 43.21 -11.68 -13.90
N ILE A 150 43.13 -11.74 -15.24
CA ILE A 150 41.92 -11.33 -15.98
C ILE A 150 40.72 -12.19 -15.56
N LEU A 151 40.91 -13.52 -15.48
CA LEU A 151 39.86 -14.44 -15.05
C LEU A 151 39.42 -14.18 -13.61
N THR A 152 40.35 -13.92 -12.69
CA THR A 152 40.02 -13.60 -11.29
C THR A 152 39.22 -12.31 -11.20
N LEU A 153 39.62 -11.28 -11.97
CA LEU A 153 38.92 -10.01 -12.02
C LEU A 153 37.51 -10.15 -12.62
N SER A 154 37.35 -10.97 -13.67
CA SER A 154 36.05 -11.19 -14.29
C SER A 154 35.11 -11.99 -13.40
N ILE A 155 35.61 -13.01 -12.69
CA ILE A 155 34.83 -13.74 -11.68
C ILE A 155 34.42 -12.80 -10.54
N PHE A 156 35.35 -11.98 -10.03
CA PHE A 156 35.04 -10.99 -8.99
C PHE A 156 33.93 -10.03 -9.44
N ASN A 157 34.04 -9.48 -10.64
CA ASN A 157 33.04 -8.57 -11.20
C ASN A 157 31.68 -9.25 -11.40
N ALA A 158 31.66 -10.50 -11.88
CA ALA A 158 30.43 -11.28 -12.00
C ALA A 158 29.76 -11.49 -10.63
N VAL A 159 30.52 -11.87 -9.60
CA VAL A 159 30.01 -12.06 -8.23
C VAL A 159 29.42 -10.76 -7.69
N CYS A 160 30.12 -9.63 -7.83
CA CYS A 160 29.61 -8.32 -7.41
C CYS A 160 28.31 -7.95 -8.14
N CYS A 161 28.22 -8.19 -9.45
CA CYS A 161 26.99 -7.95 -10.21
C CYS A 161 25.82 -8.81 -9.72
N PHE A 162 26.05 -10.10 -9.45
CA PHE A 162 25.01 -10.96 -8.89
C PHE A 162 24.57 -10.51 -7.50
N ILE A 163 25.48 -10.02 -6.65
CA ILE A 163 25.14 -9.46 -5.33
C ILE A 163 24.22 -8.24 -5.51
N VAL A 164 24.54 -7.32 -6.42
CA VAL A 164 23.70 -6.15 -6.72
C VAL A 164 22.31 -6.57 -7.20
N MET A 165 22.24 -7.55 -8.11
CA MET A 165 20.97 -8.07 -8.63
C MET A 165 20.12 -8.79 -7.57
N ILE A 166 20.74 -9.60 -6.70
CA ILE A 166 20.03 -10.27 -5.61
C ILE A 166 19.52 -9.24 -4.60
N TYR A 167 20.34 -8.24 -4.29
CA TYR A 167 19.98 -7.16 -3.37
C TYR A 167 18.82 -6.33 -3.92
N SER A 168 18.80 -6.01 -5.22
CA SER A 168 17.70 -5.27 -5.85
C SER A 168 16.38 -6.04 -5.79
N VAL A 169 16.40 -7.36 -6.05
CA VAL A 169 15.24 -8.25 -5.91
C VAL A 169 14.76 -8.31 -4.45
N PHE A 170 15.66 -8.49 -3.49
CA PHE A 170 15.32 -8.55 -2.07
C PHE A 170 14.61 -7.28 -1.59
N ILE A 171 15.14 -6.09 -1.92
CA ILE A 171 14.50 -4.83 -1.54
C ILE A 171 13.13 -4.69 -2.23
N SER A 172 13.02 -5.08 -3.51
CA SER A 172 11.75 -5.02 -4.24
C SER A 172 10.66 -5.86 -3.57
N ASP A 173 10.99 -7.07 -3.12
CA ASP A 173 10.04 -7.95 -2.40
C ASP A 173 9.60 -7.33 -1.06
N VAL A 174 10.55 -6.80 -0.28
CA VAL A 174 10.24 -6.11 0.98
C VAL A 174 9.33 -4.90 0.74
N SER A 175 9.59 -4.12 -0.32
CA SER A 175 8.77 -2.97 -0.69
C SER A 175 7.35 -3.38 -1.11
N SER A 176 7.21 -4.47 -1.89
CA SER A 176 5.89 -4.98 -2.29
C SER A 176 5.06 -5.40 -1.07
N LYS A 177 5.64 -6.20 -0.17
CA LYS A 177 4.96 -6.64 1.05
C LYS A 177 4.53 -5.49 1.95
N ALA A 178 5.33 -4.42 2.02
CA ALA A 178 4.98 -3.22 2.76
C ALA A 178 3.78 -2.48 2.15
N ILE A 179 3.68 -2.46 0.81
CA ILE A 179 2.53 -1.89 0.09
C ILE A 179 1.28 -2.75 0.32
N ASP A 180 1.40 -4.07 0.24
CA ASP A 180 0.27 -4.98 0.45
C ASP A 180 -0.33 -4.82 1.84
N LYS A 181 0.52 -4.80 2.88
CA LYS A 181 0.09 -4.55 4.26
C LYS A 181 -0.55 -3.17 4.44
N LEU A 182 -0.07 -2.15 3.73
CA LEU A 182 -0.70 -0.83 3.75
C LEU A 182 -2.09 -0.86 3.11
N ASN A 183 -2.24 -1.57 1.99
CA ASN A 183 -3.53 -1.74 1.32
C ASN A 183 -4.53 -2.52 2.20
N GLU A 184 -4.10 -3.59 2.87
CA GLU A 184 -4.92 -4.34 3.82
C GLU A 184 -5.45 -3.43 4.95
N ASN A 185 -4.58 -2.64 5.57
CA ASN A 185 -4.99 -1.70 6.61
C ASN A 185 -5.94 -0.61 6.07
N LEU A 186 -5.70 -0.12 4.85
CA LEU A 186 -6.58 0.86 4.22
C LEU A 186 -7.95 0.26 3.94
N GLN A 187 -7.99 -1.00 3.52
CA GLN A 187 -9.23 -1.74 3.30
C GLN A 187 -9.96 -1.98 4.61
N GLU A 188 -9.27 -2.39 5.68
CA GLU A 188 -9.89 -2.56 7.00
C GLU A 188 -10.52 -1.24 7.52
N ILE A 189 -9.86 -0.10 7.29
CA ILE A 189 -10.38 1.23 7.64
C ILE A 189 -11.55 1.64 6.73
N ALA A 190 -11.50 1.27 5.46
CA ALA A 190 -12.58 1.56 4.52
C ALA A 190 -13.81 0.70 4.81
N ASP A 191 -13.61 -0.54 5.25
CA ASP A 191 -14.64 -1.55 5.45
C ASP A 191 -15.28 -1.49 6.84
N ASN A 192 -14.62 -0.88 7.84
CA ASN A 192 -15.14 -0.79 9.20
C ASN A 192 -15.23 0.65 9.70
N ASP A 193 -16.34 0.98 10.35
CA ASP A 193 -16.55 2.27 11.00
C ASP A 193 -15.65 2.39 12.25
N GLN A 194 -14.90 3.49 12.35
CA GLN A 194 -13.89 3.64 13.40
C GLN A 194 -14.47 3.79 14.82
N LEU A 195 -15.71 4.27 14.95
CA LEU A 195 -16.35 4.45 16.25
C LEU A 195 -16.99 3.16 16.75
N THR A 196 -17.69 2.44 15.87
CA THR A 196 -18.53 1.28 16.25
C THR A 196 -17.88 -0.07 15.94
N GLY A 197 -16.88 -0.09 15.06
CA GLY A 197 -16.27 -1.29 14.50
C GLY A 197 -17.26 -2.16 13.72
N LEU A 198 -18.43 -1.64 13.33
CA LEU A 198 -19.35 -2.29 12.39
C LEU A 198 -18.85 -2.10 10.97
N ARG A 199 -19.43 -2.85 10.02
CA ARG A 199 -19.12 -2.65 8.61
C ARG A 199 -19.56 -1.25 8.16
N THR A 200 -18.87 -0.67 7.18
CA THR A 200 -19.29 0.59 6.56
C THR A 200 -20.26 0.33 5.43
N ARG A 201 -20.92 1.42 5.02
CA ARG A 201 -21.70 1.44 3.77
C ARG A 201 -20.89 0.91 2.59
N HIS A 202 -19.59 1.22 2.50
CA HIS A 202 -18.74 0.78 1.40
C HIS A 202 -18.64 -0.75 1.32
N TYR A 203 -18.35 -1.41 2.45
CA TYR A 203 -18.29 -2.87 2.54
C TYR A 203 -19.59 -3.52 2.06
N LEU A 204 -20.75 -2.96 2.43
CA LEU A 204 -22.05 -3.50 2.06
C LEU A 204 -22.30 -3.47 0.55
N PHE A 205 -21.92 -2.37 -0.13
CA PHE A 205 -21.99 -2.29 -1.59
C PHE A 205 -21.08 -3.32 -2.26
N ASP A 206 -19.86 -3.50 -1.74
CA ASP A 206 -18.90 -4.45 -2.31
C ASP A 206 -19.37 -5.90 -2.13
N SER A 207 -19.89 -6.25 -0.95
CA SER A 207 -20.52 -7.55 -0.67
C SER A 207 -21.65 -7.86 -1.65
N LEU A 208 -22.55 -6.90 -1.89
CA LEU A 208 -23.68 -7.08 -2.81
C LEU A 208 -23.26 -7.18 -4.29
N ASN A 209 -22.25 -6.41 -4.69
CA ASN A 209 -21.70 -6.48 -6.05
C ASN A 209 -21.01 -7.82 -6.33
N SER A 210 -20.45 -8.47 -5.30
CA SER A 210 -19.84 -9.80 -5.42
C SER A 210 -20.87 -10.91 -5.66
N SER A 211 -22.12 -10.69 -5.23
CA SER A 211 -23.17 -11.71 -5.22
C SER A 211 -24.51 -11.21 -5.80
N PRO A 212 -24.54 -10.69 -7.04
CA PRO A 212 -25.65 -9.89 -7.57
C PRO A 212 -26.96 -10.67 -7.79
N ASN A 213 -26.90 -12.00 -7.82
CA ASN A 213 -28.03 -12.89 -8.10
C ASN A 213 -28.59 -13.59 -6.85
N LEU A 214 -28.01 -13.35 -5.67
CA LEU A 214 -28.58 -13.84 -4.42
C LEU A 214 -29.83 -13.02 -4.07
N ASP A 215 -30.80 -13.69 -3.47
CA ASP A 215 -31.93 -13.01 -2.84
C ASP A 215 -31.45 -12.44 -1.51
N CYS A 216 -31.82 -11.20 -1.23
CA CYS A 216 -31.48 -10.56 0.03
C CYS A 216 -32.60 -9.64 0.51
N ASN A 217 -32.55 -9.32 1.79
CA ASN A 217 -33.39 -8.31 2.42
C ASN A 217 -32.53 -7.24 3.07
N ILE A 218 -33.08 -6.04 3.15
CA ILE A 218 -32.43 -4.89 3.80
C ILE A 218 -33.36 -4.37 4.90
N VAL A 219 -32.78 -4.09 6.05
CA VAL A 219 -33.43 -3.30 7.11
C VAL A 219 -32.62 -2.03 7.30
N ILE A 220 -33.29 -0.89 7.38
CA ILE A 220 -32.69 0.36 7.81
C ILE A 220 -33.28 0.72 9.16
N GLY A 221 -32.43 0.89 10.16
CA GLY A 221 -32.77 1.34 11.50
C GLY A 221 -32.13 2.68 11.82
N ASP A 222 -32.84 3.54 12.53
CA ASP A 222 -32.33 4.85 12.94
C ASP A 222 -32.71 5.12 14.41
N ILE A 223 -31.76 5.63 15.19
CA ILE A 223 -31.96 5.94 16.61
C ILE A 223 -32.94 7.11 16.74
N ASP A 224 -34.04 6.88 17.47
CA ASP A 224 -35.02 7.92 17.72
C ASP A 224 -34.45 9.03 18.59
N ASP A 225 -34.57 10.28 18.11
CA ASP A 225 -34.19 11.49 18.86
C ASP A 225 -32.71 11.53 19.29
N TYR A 226 -31.81 10.93 18.51
CA TYR A 226 -30.39 10.91 18.83
C TYR A 226 -29.77 12.31 18.98
N LYS A 227 -30.25 13.29 18.20
CA LYS A 227 -29.86 14.69 18.38
C LYS A 227 -30.15 15.21 19.79
N ILE A 228 -31.28 14.82 20.40
CA ILE A 228 -31.63 15.23 21.77
C ILE A 228 -30.61 14.67 22.76
N ILE A 229 -30.11 13.45 22.55
CA ILE A 229 -29.06 12.85 23.39
C ILE A 229 -27.79 13.70 23.32
N ASN A 230 -27.35 14.07 22.11
CA ASN A 230 -26.19 14.93 21.91
C ASN A 230 -26.37 16.31 22.53
N ASP A 231 -27.53 16.93 22.32
CA ASP A 231 -27.83 18.27 22.84
C ASP A 231 -27.95 18.28 24.37
N THR A 232 -28.37 17.17 24.98
CA THR A 232 -28.57 17.06 26.45
C THR A 232 -27.30 16.62 27.19
N TYR A 233 -26.56 15.65 26.65
CA TYR A 233 -25.43 15.00 27.36
C TYR A 233 -24.08 15.20 26.66
N GLY A 234 -24.06 15.90 25.52
CA GLY A 234 -22.86 16.16 24.73
C GLY A 234 -22.51 15.02 23.76
N HIS A 235 -21.68 15.35 22.76
CA HIS A 235 -21.29 14.42 21.69
C HIS A 235 -20.56 13.17 22.18
N LEU A 236 -19.75 13.26 23.24
CA LEU A 236 -19.06 12.10 23.80
C LEU A 236 -20.04 11.04 24.35
N CYS A 237 -21.16 11.49 24.90
CA CYS A 237 -22.24 10.61 25.33
C CYS A 237 -22.94 9.96 24.13
N GLY A 238 -23.19 10.73 23.06
CA GLY A 238 -23.74 10.18 21.82
C GLY A 238 -22.82 9.12 21.21
N ASP A 239 -21.51 9.37 21.17
CA ASP A 239 -20.52 8.42 20.67
C ASP A 239 -20.50 7.13 21.51
N TYR A 240 -20.59 7.26 22.84
CA TYR A 240 -20.72 6.13 23.75
C TYR A 240 -21.99 5.31 23.46
N VAL A 241 -23.13 5.96 23.21
CA VAL A 241 -24.39 5.29 22.88
C VAL A 241 -24.24 4.51 21.58
N LEU A 242 -23.66 5.09 20.53
CA LEU A 242 -23.43 4.42 19.25
C LEU A 242 -22.52 3.19 19.40
N HIS A 243 -21.39 3.34 20.09
CA HIS A 243 -20.46 2.25 20.33
C HIS A 243 -21.12 1.12 21.14
N SER A 244 -21.85 1.47 22.20
CA SER A 244 -22.56 0.50 23.04
C SER A 244 -23.68 -0.22 22.28
N LEU A 245 -24.43 0.51 21.47
CA LEU A 245 -25.49 -0.05 20.63
C LEU A 245 -24.92 -1.00 19.58
N ALA A 246 -23.82 -0.65 18.94
CA ALA A 246 -23.15 -1.51 17.98
C ALA A 246 -22.68 -2.83 18.60
N ASN A 247 -22.12 -2.79 19.81
CA ASN A 247 -21.74 -4.00 20.55
C ASN A 247 -22.96 -4.84 20.94
N LEU A 248 -24.05 -4.18 21.34
CA LEU A 248 -25.31 -4.85 21.63
C LEU A 248 -25.89 -5.54 20.39
N MET A 249 -25.81 -4.90 19.22
CA MET A 249 -26.21 -5.49 17.94
C MET A 249 -25.36 -6.72 17.64
N LYS A 250 -24.02 -6.63 17.70
CA LYS A 250 -23.10 -7.76 17.47
C LYS A 250 -23.36 -8.95 18.39
N ASP A 251 -23.74 -8.71 19.64
CA ASP A 251 -23.99 -9.77 20.63
C ASP A 251 -25.38 -10.42 20.50
N LYS A 252 -26.37 -9.68 19.97
CA LYS A 252 -27.78 -10.12 19.98
C LYS A 252 -28.33 -10.48 18.61
N ILE A 253 -27.72 -10.01 17.55
CA ILE A 253 -28.12 -10.30 16.18
C ILE A 253 -27.24 -11.43 15.64
N PRO A 254 -27.82 -12.44 14.99
CA PRO A 254 -27.08 -13.55 14.39
C PRO A 254 -25.94 -13.13 13.44
N ASP A 255 -24.86 -13.91 13.42
CA ASP A 255 -23.65 -13.65 12.61
C ASP A 255 -23.89 -13.72 11.08
N ASP A 256 -25.00 -14.31 10.63
CA ASP A 256 -25.41 -14.38 9.22
C ASP A 256 -26.17 -13.12 8.74
N ILE A 257 -26.36 -12.14 9.62
CA ILE A 257 -26.88 -10.82 9.29
C ILE A 257 -25.72 -9.81 9.36
N ASP A 258 -25.32 -9.31 8.20
CA ASP A 258 -24.31 -8.26 8.11
C ASP A 258 -24.88 -6.94 8.64
N ILE A 259 -24.21 -6.34 9.63
CA ILE A 259 -24.62 -5.08 10.25
C ILE A 259 -23.64 -3.98 9.85
N CYS A 260 -24.18 -2.93 9.27
CA CYS A 260 -23.46 -1.80 8.72
C CYS A 260 -23.87 -0.51 9.42
N ARG A 261 -22.91 0.36 9.77
CA ARG A 261 -23.21 1.75 10.08
C ARG A 261 -23.33 2.54 8.77
N TRP A 262 -24.54 2.97 8.46
CA TRP A 262 -24.90 3.58 7.17
C TRP A 262 -24.69 5.10 7.16
N GLY A 263 -24.96 5.73 8.30
CA GLY A 263 -24.88 7.18 8.51
C GLY A 263 -24.43 7.51 9.94
N GLY A 264 -24.76 8.73 10.40
CA GLY A 264 -24.41 9.18 11.75
C GLY A 264 -25.04 8.31 12.84
N GLU A 265 -26.36 8.11 12.77
CA GLU A 265 -27.18 7.35 13.72
C GLU A 265 -27.99 6.22 13.05
N GLU A 266 -27.69 5.96 11.76
CA GLU A 266 -28.37 4.99 10.91
C GLU A 266 -27.56 3.69 10.79
N PHE A 267 -28.26 2.57 10.89
CA PHE A 267 -27.72 1.21 10.78
C PHE A 267 -28.48 0.43 9.71
N VAL A 268 -27.76 -0.36 8.93
CA VAL A 268 -28.32 -1.23 7.91
C VAL A 268 -28.01 -2.67 8.23
N PHE A 269 -29.02 -3.53 8.11
CA PHE A 269 -28.91 -4.97 8.24
C PHE A 269 -29.11 -5.58 6.87
N LEU A 270 -28.16 -6.39 6.43
CA LEU A 270 -28.21 -7.12 5.18
C LEU A 270 -28.20 -8.61 5.49
N CYS A 271 -29.15 -9.34 4.91
CA CYS A 271 -29.19 -10.79 5.06
C CYS A 271 -29.48 -11.45 3.71
N PHE A 272 -28.70 -12.47 3.38
CA PHE A 272 -28.82 -13.24 2.14
C PHE A 272 -29.61 -14.52 2.38
N ASN A 273 -30.46 -14.90 1.42
CA ASN A 273 -31.25 -16.13 1.42
C ASN A 273 -32.16 -16.35 2.65
N THR A 274 -32.41 -15.31 3.44
CA THR A 274 -33.32 -15.35 4.59
C THR A 274 -34.70 -14.84 4.19
N ASN A 275 -35.74 -15.39 4.80
CA ASN A 275 -37.10 -14.92 4.55
C ASN A 275 -37.35 -13.60 5.31
N LYS A 276 -38.11 -12.68 4.70
CA LYS A 276 -38.53 -11.40 5.29
C LYS A 276 -39.19 -11.58 6.66
N GLU A 277 -40.00 -12.62 6.85
CA GLU A 277 -40.66 -12.89 8.14
C GLU A 277 -39.65 -13.23 9.26
N GLU A 278 -38.62 -14.03 8.94
CA GLU A 278 -37.57 -14.40 9.88
C GLU A 278 -36.73 -13.18 10.28
N LEU A 279 -36.33 -12.36 9.30
CA LEU A 279 -35.63 -11.12 9.55
C LEU A 279 -36.47 -10.16 10.40
N THR A 280 -37.78 -10.07 10.14
CA THR A 280 -38.71 -9.27 10.95
C THR A 280 -38.72 -9.73 12.39
N TYR A 281 -38.82 -11.04 12.63
CA TYR A 281 -38.80 -11.61 13.98
C TYR A 281 -37.49 -11.30 14.74
N VAL A 282 -36.34 -11.38 14.07
CA VAL A 282 -35.04 -11.03 14.66
C VAL A 282 -35.00 -9.55 15.06
N ILE A 283 -35.45 -8.66 14.19
CA ILE A 283 -35.47 -7.21 14.46
C ILE A 283 -36.48 -6.86 15.57
N GLU A 284 -37.65 -7.50 15.60
CA GLU A 284 -38.64 -7.34 16.69
C GLU A 284 -38.06 -7.75 18.05
N ARG A 285 -37.37 -8.89 18.09
CA ARG A 285 -36.71 -9.37 19.31
C ARG A 285 -35.61 -8.40 19.75
N PHE A 286 -34.79 -7.92 18.82
CA PHE A 286 -33.76 -6.93 19.12
C PHE A 286 -34.36 -5.61 19.63
N ASN A 287 -35.41 -5.08 18.99
CA ASN A 287 -36.03 -3.83 19.42
C ASN A 287 -36.64 -3.93 20.82
N ASN A 288 -37.29 -5.05 21.15
CA ASN A 288 -37.81 -5.29 22.50
C ASN A 288 -36.70 -5.34 23.55
N LEU A 289 -35.56 -5.95 23.22
CA LEU A 289 -34.38 -5.95 24.08
C LEU A 289 -33.80 -4.55 24.25
N LEU A 290 -33.72 -3.77 23.17
CA LEU A 290 -33.21 -2.40 23.20
C LEU A 290 -34.04 -1.50 24.13
N ARG A 291 -35.38 -1.59 24.07
CA ARG A 291 -36.29 -0.87 24.99
C ARG A 291 -35.98 -1.13 26.46
N GLN A 292 -35.59 -2.36 26.79
CA GLN A 292 -35.26 -2.77 28.14
C GLN A 292 -33.82 -2.42 28.53
N HIS A 293 -32.92 -2.26 27.56
CA HIS A 293 -31.52 -1.96 27.79
C HIS A 293 -31.33 -0.55 28.38
N SER A 294 -30.38 -0.40 29.31
CA SER A 294 -30.06 0.88 29.96
C SER A 294 -28.61 1.22 29.64
N PHE A 295 -28.39 2.33 28.93
CA PHE A 295 -27.06 2.84 28.63
C PHE A 295 -26.62 3.73 29.80
N ILE A 296 -25.48 3.43 30.43
CA ILE A 296 -25.02 4.15 31.63
C ILE A 296 -23.79 4.97 31.27
N TYR A 297 -23.92 6.29 31.24
CA TYR A 297 -22.84 7.22 30.93
C TYR A 297 -22.69 8.26 32.04
N GLU A 298 -21.52 8.30 32.69
CA GLU A 298 -21.22 9.23 33.80
C GLU A 298 -22.29 9.26 34.90
N GLY A 299 -22.89 8.09 35.20
CA GLY A 299 -23.94 7.95 36.22
C GLY A 299 -25.36 8.28 35.72
N ASN A 300 -25.52 8.78 34.50
CA ASN A 300 -26.83 8.99 33.88
C ASN A 300 -27.32 7.71 33.20
N VAL A 301 -28.61 7.40 33.38
CA VAL A 301 -29.28 6.30 32.69
C VAL A 301 -29.96 6.86 31.44
N ILE A 302 -29.50 6.41 30.28
CA ILE A 302 -30.01 6.83 28.97
C ILE A 302 -30.81 5.67 28.38
N LYS A 303 -32.02 6.00 27.95
CA LYS A 303 -32.92 5.09 27.24
C LYS A 303 -33.05 5.57 25.82
N ILE A 304 -32.91 4.66 24.87
CA ILE A 304 -33.09 4.93 23.45
C ILE A 304 -34.09 3.94 22.87
N THR A 305 -34.72 4.34 21.78
CA THR A 305 -35.50 3.47 20.91
C THR A 305 -35.00 3.61 19.49
N MET A 306 -35.37 2.66 18.64
CA MET A 306 -35.08 2.73 17.21
C MET A 306 -36.36 2.49 16.43
N THR A 307 -36.45 3.16 15.30
CA THR A 307 -37.45 2.86 14.28
C THR A 307 -36.77 2.12 13.15
N PHE A 308 -37.46 1.12 12.57
CA PHE A 308 -36.92 0.28 11.49
C PHE A 308 -37.87 0.23 10.29
N GLY A 309 -37.30 0.28 9.10
CA GLY A 309 -37.98 -0.05 7.85
C GLY A 309 -37.36 -1.28 7.21
N ILE A 310 -38.18 -2.27 6.85
CA ILE A 310 -37.72 -3.53 6.24
C ILE A 310 -38.11 -3.52 4.77
N SER A 311 -37.19 -3.81 3.84
CA SER A 311 -37.47 -3.91 2.40
C SER A 311 -38.20 -5.21 2.04
N ASP A 312 -38.65 -5.31 0.79
CA ASP A 312 -39.07 -6.60 0.23
C ASP A 312 -37.85 -7.41 -0.22
N THR A 313 -37.98 -8.74 -0.25
CA THR A 313 -36.94 -9.63 -0.75
C THR A 313 -36.77 -9.43 -2.24
N MET A 314 -35.57 -9.05 -2.66
CA MET A 314 -35.21 -8.91 -4.07
C MET A 314 -33.80 -9.43 -4.33
N LYS A 315 -33.46 -9.52 -5.61
CA LYS A 315 -32.08 -9.81 -6.04
C LYS A 315 -31.15 -8.66 -5.66
N ALA A 316 -29.95 -9.00 -5.16
CA ALA A 316 -28.91 -8.04 -4.75
C ALA A 316 -28.62 -6.94 -5.79
N LYS A 317 -28.70 -7.24 -7.09
CA LYS A 317 -28.56 -6.24 -8.17
C LYS A 317 -29.54 -5.06 -8.11
N HIS A 318 -30.64 -5.17 -7.36
CA HIS A 318 -31.64 -4.12 -7.17
C HIS A 318 -31.45 -3.35 -5.85
N LEU A 319 -30.22 -3.34 -5.32
CA LEU A 319 -29.84 -2.70 -4.05
C LEU A 319 -30.44 -1.31 -3.81
N ASN A 320 -30.26 -0.39 -4.77
CA ASN A 320 -30.76 0.98 -4.60
C ASN A 320 -32.28 1.04 -4.42
N THR A 321 -33.02 0.14 -5.08
CA THR A 321 -34.47 0.02 -4.92
C THR A 321 -34.84 -0.52 -3.55
N MET A 322 -34.12 -1.52 -3.04
CA MET A 322 -34.34 -2.10 -1.71
C MET A 322 -34.05 -1.09 -0.59
N ILE A 323 -32.92 -0.38 -0.67
CA ILE A 323 -32.57 0.70 0.27
C ILE A 323 -33.66 1.75 0.30
N LYS A 324 -34.09 2.24 -0.88
CA LYS A 324 -35.14 3.25 -0.97
C LYS A 324 -36.46 2.77 -0.35
N CYS A 325 -36.85 1.53 -0.61
CA CYS A 325 -38.06 0.94 -0.02
C CYS A 325 -37.98 0.88 1.52
N ALA A 326 -36.84 0.45 2.06
CA ALA A 326 -36.63 0.42 3.51
C ALA A 326 -36.59 1.82 4.13
N ASP A 327 -35.98 2.80 3.45
CA ASP A 327 -35.92 4.21 3.87
C ASP A 327 -37.31 4.87 3.91
N ASP A 328 -38.12 4.67 2.87
CA ASP A 328 -39.51 5.16 2.82
C ASP A 328 -40.34 4.58 3.99
N ARG A 329 -40.13 3.30 4.32
CA ARG A 329 -40.78 2.61 5.44
C ARG A 329 -40.29 3.13 6.80
N LEU A 330 -38.99 3.37 6.95
CA LEU A 330 -38.39 3.98 8.14
C LEU A 330 -38.99 5.38 8.39
N TYR A 331 -39.02 6.22 7.35
CA TYR A 331 -39.57 7.56 7.41
C TYR A 331 -41.04 7.56 7.86
N LYS A 332 -41.85 6.64 7.33
CA LYS A 332 -43.23 6.44 7.76
C LYS A 332 -43.33 6.11 9.24
N GLY A 333 -42.51 5.16 9.73
CA GLY A 333 -42.45 4.81 11.15
C GLY A 333 -42.09 6.00 12.04
N LYS A 334 -41.11 6.82 11.64
CA LYS A 334 -40.72 8.03 12.38
C LYS A 334 -41.88 9.02 12.50
N ARG A 335 -42.72 9.15 11.47
CA ARG A 335 -43.92 10.01 11.49
C ARG A 335 -45.09 9.41 12.25
N CYS A 336 -45.15 8.09 12.39
CA CYS A 336 -46.21 7.37 13.09
C CYS A 336 -45.93 7.15 14.59
N GLY A 337 -45.02 7.93 15.17
CA GLY A 337 -44.75 7.91 16.62
C GLY A 337 -43.45 7.24 17.03
N LYS A 338 -42.59 6.84 16.09
CA LYS A 338 -41.27 6.23 16.35
C LYS A 338 -41.37 4.88 17.06
N ASP A 339 -40.24 4.30 17.51
CA ASP A 339 -40.16 3.02 18.22
C ASP A 339 -40.99 1.89 17.58
N GLN A 340 -40.88 1.72 16.27
CA GLN A 340 -41.71 0.79 15.51
C GLN A 340 -40.98 0.18 14.32
N ILE A 341 -41.51 -0.94 13.85
CA ILE A 341 -40.98 -1.68 12.71
C ILE A 341 -42.04 -1.64 11.61
N ILE A 342 -41.66 -1.12 10.44
CA ILE A 342 -42.54 -1.01 9.27
C ILE A 342 -42.10 -2.02 8.22
N VAL A 343 -42.99 -2.98 7.94
CA VAL A 343 -42.70 -4.14 7.08
C VAL A 343 -43.47 -4.06 5.76
N ASP A 344 -44.71 -3.58 5.80
CA ASP A 344 -45.60 -3.46 4.64
C ASP A 344 -46.29 -2.10 4.63
N ASP A 345 -46.65 -1.63 3.43
CA ASP A 345 -47.67 -0.60 3.30
C ASP A 345 -49.02 -1.21 3.68
N LYS A 346 -49.42 -1.05 4.94
CA LYS A 346 -50.83 -1.17 5.30
C LYS A 346 -51.61 -0.24 4.35
N LYS A 347 -52.36 -0.85 3.42
CA LYS A 347 -53.38 -0.21 2.60
C LYS A 347 -54.48 0.36 3.47
#